data_AF-A0A452HDV5-F1
#
_entry.id   AF-A0A452HDV5-F1
#
_cell.length_a   1.000
_cell.length_b   1.000
_cell.length_c   1.000
_cell.angle_alpha   90.00
_cell.angle_beta   90.00
_cell.angle_gamma   90.00
#
_symmetry.space_group_name_H-M   'P 1'
#
loop_
_entity.id
_entity.type
_entity.pdbx_description
1 polymer ?
#
loop_
_entity_poly.entity_id
_entity_poly.type
_entity_poly.pdbx_seq_one_letter_code
_entity_poly.pdbx_strand_id
1 'polypeptide(L)'
;MVRPHLQYSIVDDERLSAEEMDERRRQNIAYEYLCHLEEAKRWMEVCLAEELPPTTELEEGLRNGVYLAKLAKFFAPKMVSEKKIYDVEQIRYKRSGLHFRHTDNTVQWLRAMESIGLPKIFYPETTDVYDRKNIPKMIYCIHALSLYLFKLGIAPQIQDLLGKVDFTEEEISNMRKELEKYGIQMPAFSKIGGILASELSVDEAALHAAVIAINEAIEKGVADQTLTTLRNPNAMLMNVDEDLAQEYQKELLEAKRRKEENARLKNGSISEEERDVYEELLTQAEIQGNINKINIHVALVQVNEAIDRQDEVTLMTGLNRPALSLSGVLQQNSSWYLAQLCDCKEQRMQVIEWNVC
;
A
#
# COMPACT_ATOMS: atom_id res chain seq x y z
N MET A 1 -14.04 -38.06 -3.94
CA MET A 1 -13.92 -38.03 -2.47
C MET A 1 -14.20 -36.61 -2.02
N VAL A 2 -15.39 -36.40 -1.47
CA VAL A 2 -15.87 -35.09 -1.00
C VAL A 2 -15.23 -34.84 0.37
N ARG A 3 -14.57 -33.69 0.52
CA ARG A 3 -13.91 -33.26 1.76
C ARG A 3 -14.98 -32.83 2.78
N PRO A 4 -14.85 -33.15 4.08
CA PRO A 4 -15.83 -32.73 5.06
C PRO A 4 -15.76 -31.21 5.27
N HIS A 5 -16.91 -30.54 5.14
CA HIS A 5 -17.11 -29.16 5.56
C HIS A 5 -17.13 -29.11 7.09
N LEU A 6 -16.20 -28.38 7.70
CA LEU A 6 -16.34 -27.91 9.08
C LEU A 6 -17.32 -26.74 9.06
N GLN A 7 -18.60 -27.07 9.21
CA GLN A 7 -19.64 -26.11 9.53
C GLN A 7 -19.39 -25.66 10.98
N TYR A 8 -19.07 -24.38 11.20
CA TYR A 8 -18.98 -23.79 12.53
C TYR A 8 -20.39 -23.78 13.16
N SER A 9 -20.79 -24.93 13.68
CA SER A 9 -22.00 -25.10 14.47
C SER A 9 -21.76 -24.46 15.83
N ILE A 10 -22.49 -23.38 16.11
CA ILE A 10 -22.64 -22.82 17.45
C ILE A 10 -23.32 -23.92 18.28
N VAL A 11 -22.51 -24.72 19.00
CA VAL A 11 -23.01 -25.74 19.93
C VAL A 11 -22.21 -25.62 21.21
N ASP A 12 -22.98 -25.32 22.25
CA ASP A 12 -22.79 -25.51 23.68
C ASP A 12 -21.67 -24.74 24.42
N ASP A 13 -22.18 -23.83 25.25
CA ASP A 13 -21.57 -23.13 26.38
C ASP A 13 -21.15 -24.14 27.48
N GLU A 14 -20.25 -25.08 27.13
CA GLU A 14 -19.44 -25.75 28.14
C GLU A 14 -18.51 -24.69 28.74
N ARG A 15 -18.62 -24.48 30.06
CA ARG A 15 -17.69 -23.63 30.82
C ARG A 15 -16.28 -24.19 30.69
N LEU A 16 -15.58 -23.78 29.64
CA LEU A 16 -14.16 -24.00 29.46
C LEU A 16 -13.43 -23.56 30.72
N SER A 17 -12.52 -24.39 31.21
CA SER A 17 -11.68 -24.04 32.34
C SER A 17 -10.85 -22.79 32.01
N ALA A 18 -10.38 -22.07 33.04
CA ALA A 18 -9.51 -20.91 32.84
C ALA A 18 -8.25 -21.27 32.03
N GLU A 19 -7.75 -22.51 32.16
CA GLU A 19 -6.62 -23.02 31.40
C GLU A 19 -6.96 -23.27 29.93
N GLU A 20 -8.12 -23.87 29.62
CA GLU A 20 -8.57 -24.11 28.24
C GLU A 20 -8.92 -22.81 27.51
N MET A 21 -9.50 -21.83 28.22
CA MET A 21 -9.75 -20.50 27.68
C MET A 21 -8.45 -19.77 27.32
N ASP A 22 -7.42 -19.87 28.15
CA ASP A 22 -6.11 -19.26 27.88
C ASP A 22 -5.37 -19.97 26.75
N GLU A 23 -5.45 -21.30 26.68
CA GLU A 23 -4.88 -22.09 25.59
C GLU A 23 -5.52 -21.74 24.24
N ARG A 24 -6.86 -21.66 24.20
CA ARG A 24 -7.61 -21.29 22.98
C ARG A 24 -7.31 -19.85 22.57
N ARG A 25 -7.14 -18.94 23.53
CA ARG A 25 -6.71 -17.56 23.27
C ARG A 25 -5.31 -17.52 22.64
N ARG A 26 -4.35 -18.29 23.15
CA ARG A 26 -2.98 -18.35 22.60
C ARG A 26 -2.94 -18.95 21.21
N GLN A 27 -3.76 -19.97 20.93
CA GLN A 27 -3.92 -20.52 19.58
C GLN A 27 -4.46 -19.47 18.60
N ASN A 28 -5.48 -18.70 19.00
CA ASN A 28 -6.02 -17.62 18.17
C ASN A 28 -4.96 -16.55 17.88
N ILE A 29 -4.17 -16.15 18.87
CA ILE A 29 -3.07 -15.19 18.72
C ILE A 29 -2.02 -15.69 17.69
N ALA A 30 -1.65 -16.97 17.75
CA ALA A 30 -0.71 -17.55 16.79
C ALA A 30 -1.28 -17.60 15.37
N TYR A 31 -2.56 -17.94 15.23
CA TYR A 31 -3.27 -17.91 13.94
C TYR A 31 -3.35 -16.49 13.36
N GLU A 32 -3.78 -15.52 14.17
CA GLU A 32 -3.85 -14.10 13.78
C GLU A 32 -2.50 -13.59 13.28
N TYR A 33 -1.41 -13.94 13.98
CA TYR A 33 -0.08 -13.54 13.56
C TYR A 33 0.39 -14.21 12.26
N LEU A 34 0.05 -15.48 12.04
CA LEU A 34 0.30 -16.14 10.76
C LEU A 34 -0.45 -15.48 9.61
N CYS A 35 -1.70 -15.05 9.83
CA CYS A 35 -2.43 -14.22 8.85
C CYS A 35 -1.66 -12.92 8.57
N HIS A 36 -1.20 -12.20 9.59
CA HIS A 36 -0.43 -10.97 9.40
C HIS A 36 0.90 -11.16 8.67
N LEU A 37 1.58 -12.30 8.86
CA LEU A 37 2.76 -12.68 8.09
C LEU A 37 2.41 -12.91 6.61
N GLU A 38 1.33 -13.65 6.32
CA GLU A 38 0.87 -13.91 4.95
C GLU A 38 0.48 -12.61 4.24
N GLU A 39 -0.22 -11.70 4.94
CA GLU A 39 -0.60 -10.38 4.43
C GLU A 39 0.64 -9.55 4.06
N ALA A 40 1.61 -9.49 4.97
CA ALA A 40 2.88 -8.78 4.75
C ALA A 40 3.65 -9.39 3.58
N LYS A 41 3.73 -10.73 3.51
CA LYS A 41 4.37 -11.46 2.40
C LYS A 41 3.75 -11.06 1.06
N ARG A 42 2.45 -11.28 0.86
CA ARG A 42 1.78 -11.02 -0.42
C ARG A 42 1.90 -9.57 -0.85
N TRP A 43 1.78 -8.65 0.11
CA TRP A 43 1.94 -7.22 -0.17
C TRP A 43 3.37 -6.89 -0.63
N MET A 44 4.39 -7.44 0.04
CA MET A 44 5.78 -7.26 -0.37
C MET A 44 6.07 -7.88 -1.74
N GLU A 45 5.53 -9.07 -2.05
CA GLU A 45 5.69 -9.71 -3.36
C GLU A 45 5.12 -8.84 -4.49
N VAL A 46 3.96 -8.22 -4.27
CA VAL A 46 3.36 -7.29 -5.22
C VAL A 46 4.22 -6.02 -5.39
N CYS A 47 4.76 -5.45 -4.30
CA CYS A 47 5.59 -4.26 -4.37
C CYS A 47 6.97 -4.52 -5.01
N LEU A 48 7.51 -5.72 -4.83
CA LEU A 48 8.86 -6.10 -5.30
C LEU A 48 8.87 -6.82 -6.64
N ALA A 49 7.72 -7.33 -7.11
CA ALA A 49 7.61 -8.21 -8.26
C ALA A 49 8.56 -9.43 -8.17
N GLU A 50 8.73 -9.97 -6.96
CA GLU A 50 9.62 -11.10 -6.64
C GLU A 50 8.94 -11.99 -5.59
N GLU A 51 9.11 -13.30 -5.70
CA GLU A 51 8.60 -14.28 -4.74
C GLU A 51 9.39 -14.24 -3.43
N LEU A 52 8.68 -14.20 -2.30
CA LEU A 52 9.27 -14.22 -0.95
C LEU A 52 9.21 -15.64 -0.36
N PRO A 53 10.03 -15.92 0.68
CA PRO A 53 9.99 -17.20 1.38
C PRO A 53 8.59 -17.59 1.85
N PRO A 54 8.32 -18.88 2.10
CA PRO A 54 7.07 -19.33 2.72
C PRO A 54 6.78 -18.56 4.02
N THR A 55 5.50 -18.40 4.35
CA THR A 55 5.04 -17.58 5.49
C THR A 55 5.62 -18.03 6.82
N THR A 56 5.83 -19.34 6.98
CA THR A 56 6.49 -19.96 8.15
C THR A 56 7.98 -19.63 8.26
N GLU A 57 8.63 -19.29 7.14
CA GLU A 57 10.06 -18.95 7.06
C GLU A 57 10.30 -17.45 6.83
N LEU A 58 9.23 -16.66 6.64
CA LEU A 58 9.30 -15.24 6.30
C LEU A 58 10.08 -14.46 7.34
N GLU A 59 9.86 -14.73 8.62
CA GLU A 59 10.59 -14.09 9.72
C GLU A 59 12.10 -14.22 9.56
N GLU A 60 12.58 -15.43 9.24
CA GLU A 60 14.00 -15.73 9.05
C GLU A 60 14.51 -15.12 7.73
N GLY A 61 13.71 -15.16 6.67
CA GLY A 61 14.03 -14.58 5.37
C GLY A 61 14.23 -13.06 5.40
N LEU A 62 13.59 -12.35 6.32
CA LEU A 62 13.71 -10.89 6.45
C LEU A 62 14.92 -10.44 7.28
N ARG A 63 15.58 -11.32 8.05
CA ARG A 63 16.66 -10.96 8.99
C ARG A 63 17.90 -10.36 8.35
N ASN A 64 18.19 -10.75 7.11
CA ASN A 64 19.34 -10.21 6.36
C ASN A 64 19.08 -8.80 5.78
N GLY A 65 17.86 -8.29 5.94
CA GLY A 65 17.43 -6.97 5.51
C GLY A 65 17.38 -6.76 4.00
N VAL A 66 17.70 -7.75 3.16
CA VAL A 66 17.77 -7.60 1.70
C VAL A 66 16.40 -7.22 1.13
N TYR A 67 15.35 -7.96 1.49
CA TYR A 67 13.99 -7.63 1.07
C TYR A 67 13.52 -6.27 1.61
N LEU A 68 13.91 -5.90 2.83
CA LEU A 68 13.60 -4.59 3.41
C LEU A 68 14.28 -3.45 2.63
N ALA A 69 15.53 -3.64 2.23
CA ALA A 69 16.26 -2.67 1.42
C ALA A 69 15.72 -2.58 -0.02
N LYS A 70 15.29 -3.70 -0.61
CA LYS A 70 14.56 -3.69 -1.89
C LYS A 70 13.23 -2.93 -1.76
N LEU A 71 12.50 -3.14 -0.66
CA LEU A 71 11.26 -2.40 -0.39
C LEU A 71 11.54 -0.91 -0.20
N ALA A 72 12.61 -0.56 0.50
CA ALA A 72 13.09 0.81 0.63
C ALA A 72 13.41 1.47 -0.72
N LYS A 73 13.99 0.72 -1.65
CA LYS A 73 14.24 1.17 -3.02
C LYS A 73 12.94 1.43 -3.78
N PHE A 74 11.92 0.60 -3.58
CA PHE A 74 10.61 0.74 -4.22
C PHE A 74 9.95 2.09 -3.86
N PHE A 75 9.81 2.41 -2.58
CA PHE A 75 9.11 3.64 -2.17
C PHE A 75 10.00 4.88 -2.04
N ALA A 76 11.32 4.74 -1.90
CA ALA A 76 12.27 5.85 -1.81
C ALA A 76 13.48 5.65 -2.76
N PRO A 77 13.26 5.61 -4.09
CA PRO A 77 14.29 5.25 -5.05
C PRO A 77 15.46 6.23 -5.12
N LYS A 78 15.30 7.47 -4.65
CA LYS A 78 16.35 8.48 -4.56
C LYS A 78 17.30 8.27 -3.37
N MET A 79 16.82 7.61 -2.30
CA MET A 79 17.58 7.37 -1.08
C MET A 79 18.40 6.07 -1.13
N VAL A 80 17.84 5.04 -1.75
CA VAL A 80 18.46 3.70 -1.81
C VAL A 80 18.98 3.42 -3.21
N SER A 81 20.24 2.97 -3.27
CA SER A 81 20.86 2.49 -4.50
C SER A 81 20.98 0.97 -4.42
N GLU A 82 20.51 0.27 -5.43
CA GLU A 82 20.58 -1.20 -5.50
C GLU A 82 22.02 -1.72 -5.37
N LYS A 83 22.99 -0.99 -5.94
CA LYS A 83 24.43 -1.29 -5.82
C LYS A 83 24.97 -1.21 -4.39
N LYS A 84 24.24 -0.58 -3.47
CA LYS A 84 24.59 -0.45 -2.05
C LYS A 84 23.85 -1.46 -1.17
N ILE A 85 22.94 -2.25 -1.73
CA ILE A 85 22.32 -3.37 -1.00
C ILE A 85 23.37 -4.48 -0.91
N TYR A 86 23.72 -4.84 0.32
CA TYR A 86 24.70 -5.87 0.57
C TYR A 86 24.06 -7.25 0.42
N ASP A 87 24.73 -8.15 -0.32
CA ASP A 87 24.25 -9.51 -0.61
C ASP A 87 22.87 -9.53 -1.30
N VAL A 88 22.68 -8.70 -2.33
CA VAL A 88 21.38 -8.53 -3.03
C VAL A 88 20.76 -9.83 -3.54
N GLU A 89 21.59 -10.80 -3.97
CA GLU A 89 21.18 -12.14 -4.42
C GLU A 89 21.09 -13.17 -3.28
N GLN A 90 21.40 -12.77 -2.05
CA GLN A 90 21.39 -13.61 -0.84
C GLN A 90 22.30 -14.85 -0.94
N ILE A 91 23.32 -14.84 -1.81
CA ILE A 91 24.22 -15.98 -2.00
C ILE A 91 25.01 -16.23 -0.72
N ARG A 92 25.51 -15.16 -0.08
CA ARG A 92 26.30 -15.31 1.14
C ARG A 92 25.42 -15.74 2.30
N TYR A 93 24.21 -15.21 2.39
CA TYR A 93 23.21 -15.62 3.37
C TYR A 93 22.88 -17.11 3.25
N LYS A 94 22.58 -17.60 2.04
CA LYS A 94 22.29 -19.02 1.79
C LYS A 94 23.49 -19.94 2.10
N ARG A 95 24.72 -19.46 1.87
CA ARG A 95 25.95 -20.26 2.09
C ARG A 95 26.44 -20.26 3.54
N SER A 96 26.34 -19.13 4.24
CA SER A 96 27.06 -18.89 5.49
C SER A 96 26.23 -18.22 6.58
N GLY A 97 24.93 -18.02 6.33
CA GLY A 97 24.01 -17.35 7.26
C GLY A 97 24.25 -15.84 7.34
N LEU A 98 23.80 -15.24 8.46
CA LEU A 98 23.89 -13.80 8.69
C LEU A 98 25.35 -13.33 8.79
N HIS A 99 25.64 -12.23 8.10
CA HIS A 99 26.87 -11.47 8.25
C HIS A 99 26.54 -10.09 8.81
N PHE A 100 27.36 -9.54 9.70
CA PHE A 100 27.10 -8.25 10.36
C PHE A 100 26.73 -7.13 9.37
N ARG A 101 27.38 -7.12 8.20
CA ARG A 101 27.10 -6.15 7.12
C ARG A 101 25.66 -6.20 6.56
N HIS A 102 24.88 -7.26 6.81
CA HIS A 102 23.44 -7.27 6.51
C HIS A 102 22.66 -6.21 7.30
N THR A 103 23.16 -5.77 8.46
CA THR A 103 22.54 -4.68 9.23
C THR A 103 22.45 -3.37 8.44
N ASP A 104 23.38 -3.12 7.51
CA ASP A 104 23.35 -1.95 6.62
C ASP A 104 22.08 -1.93 5.76
N ASN A 105 21.54 -3.10 5.38
CA ASN A 105 20.32 -3.20 4.60
C ASN A 105 19.10 -2.74 5.41
N THR A 106 18.98 -3.21 6.66
CA THR A 106 17.93 -2.77 7.59
C THR A 106 18.04 -1.27 7.89
N VAL A 107 19.25 -0.75 8.09
CA VAL A 107 19.47 0.69 8.31
C VAL A 107 19.05 1.52 7.10
N GLN A 108 19.31 1.06 5.87
CA GLN A 108 18.85 1.72 4.65
C GLN A 108 17.31 1.79 4.60
N TRP A 109 16.62 0.73 5.01
CA TRP A 109 15.16 0.72 5.09
C TRP A 109 14.61 1.70 6.14
N LEU A 110 15.18 1.72 7.35
CA LEU A 110 14.79 2.68 8.39
C LEU A 110 14.97 4.13 7.93
N ARG A 111 16.09 4.45 7.27
CA ARG A 111 16.36 5.79 6.71
C ARG A 111 15.40 6.16 5.59
N ALA A 112 15.01 5.19 4.76
CA ALA A 112 14.03 5.42 3.71
C ALA A 112 12.66 5.75 4.32
N MET A 113 12.22 5.00 5.33
CA MET A 113 10.97 5.31 6.04
C MET A 113 10.98 6.70 6.68
N GLU A 114 12.12 7.10 7.25
CA GLU A 114 12.28 8.44 7.83
C GLU A 114 12.15 9.53 6.75
N SER A 115 12.71 9.29 5.56
CA SER A 115 12.66 10.26 4.46
C SER A 115 11.26 10.49 3.88
N ILE A 116 10.37 9.50 3.98
CA ILE A 116 8.98 9.63 3.54
C ILE A 116 8.05 10.11 4.67
N GLY A 117 8.54 10.26 5.90
CA GLY A 117 7.77 10.81 7.01
C GLY A 117 6.96 9.80 7.83
N LEU A 118 7.24 8.49 7.75
CA LEU A 118 6.56 7.51 8.61
C LEU A 118 6.93 7.78 10.10
N PRO A 119 5.98 7.84 11.04
CA PRO A 119 6.28 8.11 12.46
C PRO A 119 7.19 7.05 13.11
N LYS A 120 8.18 7.51 13.90
CA LYS A 120 9.19 6.64 14.53
C LYS A 120 8.64 5.63 15.54
N ILE A 121 7.42 5.84 16.05
CA ILE A 121 6.74 4.89 16.96
C ILE A 121 6.57 3.50 16.33
N PHE A 122 6.46 3.43 15.01
CA PHE A 122 6.32 2.17 14.28
C PHE A 122 7.66 1.43 14.09
N TYR A 123 8.80 2.10 14.27
CA TYR A 123 10.07 1.61 13.77
C TYR A 123 10.63 0.50 14.69
N PRO A 124 11.05 -0.64 14.12
CA PRO A 124 11.85 -1.60 14.86
C PRO A 124 13.28 -1.09 15.03
N GLU A 125 14.00 -1.63 16.00
CA GLU A 125 15.44 -1.47 16.08
C GLU A 125 16.15 -2.44 15.12
N THR A 126 17.39 -2.15 14.73
CA THR A 126 18.16 -3.07 13.89
C THR A 126 18.35 -4.44 14.55
N THR A 127 18.45 -4.49 15.89
CA THR A 127 18.55 -5.76 16.64
C THR A 127 17.22 -6.52 16.72
N ASP A 128 16.08 -5.83 16.59
CA ASP A 128 14.77 -6.49 16.53
C ASP A 128 14.68 -7.40 15.31
N VAL A 129 15.27 -6.95 14.19
CA VAL A 129 15.34 -7.67 12.91
C VAL A 129 16.52 -8.65 12.87
N TYR A 130 17.75 -8.16 13.03
CA TYR A 130 18.96 -8.96 12.78
C TYR A 130 19.14 -10.07 13.82
N ASP A 131 19.03 -9.74 15.10
CA ASP A 131 19.19 -10.69 16.22
C ASP A 131 17.89 -11.44 16.55
N ARG A 132 16.81 -11.19 15.77
CA ARG A 132 15.48 -11.78 16.00
C ARG A 132 14.91 -11.47 17.38
N LYS A 133 15.23 -10.30 17.96
CA LYS A 133 14.73 -9.92 19.29
C LYS A 133 13.24 -9.59 19.31
N ASN A 134 12.71 -9.01 18.22
CA ASN A 134 11.31 -8.62 18.12
C ASN A 134 10.84 -8.53 16.65
N ILE A 135 10.81 -9.68 15.98
CA ILE A 135 10.26 -9.78 14.62
C ILE A 135 8.80 -9.31 14.52
N PRO A 136 7.90 -9.59 15.48
CA PRO A 136 6.54 -9.06 15.43
C PRO A 136 6.47 -7.53 15.29
N LYS A 137 7.40 -6.79 15.91
CA LYS A 137 7.50 -5.33 15.74
C LYS A 137 7.94 -4.93 14.32
N MET A 138 8.80 -5.70 13.67
CA MET A 138 9.13 -5.50 12.26
C MET A 138 7.90 -5.73 11.36
N ILE A 139 7.15 -6.81 11.58
CA ILE A 139 5.93 -7.11 10.82
C ILE A 139 4.88 -6.01 11.03
N TYR A 140 4.71 -5.56 12.28
CA TYR A 140 3.87 -4.41 12.62
C TYR A 140 4.29 -3.13 11.87
N CYS A 141 5.59 -2.87 11.77
CA CYS A 141 6.12 -1.75 10.99
C CYS A 141 5.82 -1.88 9.49
N ILE A 142 5.86 -3.09 8.93
CA ILE A 142 5.51 -3.34 7.52
C ILE A 142 4.02 -3.05 7.28
N HIS A 143 3.15 -3.43 8.21
CA HIS A 143 1.71 -3.09 8.15
C HIS A 143 1.44 -1.59 8.26
N ALA A 144 2.15 -0.89 9.15
CA ALA A 144 2.05 0.57 9.25
C ALA A 144 2.56 1.27 7.99
N LEU A 145 3.68 0.78 7.45
CA LEU A 145 4.26 1.26 6.20
C LEU A 145 3.31 1.01 5.01
N SER A 146 2.70 -0.17 4.91
CA SER A 146 1.79 -0.48 3.80
C SER A 146 0.58 0.45 3.79
N LEU A 147 -0.03 0.68 4.95
CA LEU A 147 -1.13 1.62 5.10
C LEU A 147 -0.70 3.06 4.76
N TYR A 148 0.49 3.47 5.20
CA TYR A 148 1.02 4.80 4.93
C TYR A 148 1.30 5.01 3.43
N LEU A 149 1.96 4.05 2.78
CA LEU A 149 2.24 4.10 1.35
C LEU A 149 0.96 4.03 0.50
N PHE A 150 -0.06 3.32 0.96
CA PHE A 150 -1.38 3.33 0.33
C PHE A 150 -2.04 4.72 0.41
N LYS A 151 -1.99 5.39 1.58
CA LYS A 151 -2.47 6.77 1.72
C LYS A 151 -1.73 7.77 0.82
N LEU A 152 -0.43 7.54 0.60
CA LEU A 152 0.38 8.33 -0.34
C LEU A 152 0.18 7.94 -1.81
N GLY A 153 -0.55 6.85 -2.10
CA GLY A 153 -0.75 6.33 -3.45
C GLY A 153 0.49 5.70 -4.09
N ILE A 154 1.49 5.32 -3.29
CA ILE A 154 2.75 4.71 -3.75
C ILE A 154 2.62 3.19 -3.88
N ALA A 155 1.87 2.56 -2.98
CA ALA A 155 1.72 1.11 -2.90
C ALA A 155 0.24 0.70 -2.89
N PRO A 156 -0.09 -0.53 -3.33
CA PRO A 156 -1.44 -1.06 -3.17
C PRO A 156 -1.79 -1.28 -1.69
N GLN A 157 -3.08 -1.36 -1.41
CA GLN A 157 -3.59 -1.69 -0.07
C GLN A 157 -3.20 -3.13 0.30
N ILE A 158 -2.73 -3.33 1.54
CA ILE A 158 -2.53 -4.67 2.09
C ILE A 158 -3.89 -5.36 2.29
N GLN A 159 -3.94 -6.66 1.99
CA GLN A 159 -5.17 -7.45 2.14
C GLN A 159 -5.41 -7.77 3.61
N ASP A 160 -6.67 -7.92 4.00
CA ASP A 160 -7.08 -8.56 5.26
C ASP A 160 -7.41 -10.03 4.96
N LEU A 161 -6.60 -10.94 5.50
CA LEU A 161 -6.67 -12.39 5.30
C LEU A 161 -7.12 -13.14 6.54
N LEU A 162 -7.51 -12.43 7.61
CA LEU A 162 -8.01 -13.06 8.82
C LEU A 162 -9.28 -13.88 8.51
N GLY A 163 -9.25 -15.17 8.83
CA GLY A 163 -10.35 -16.10 8.54
C GLY A 163 -10.52 -16.49 7.06
N LYS A 164 -9.61 -16.06 6.17
CA LYS A 164 -9.64 -16.38 4.72
C LYS A 164 -8.53 -17.33 4.30
N VAL A 165 -7.55 -17.57 5.17
CA VAL A 165 -6.41 -18.46 4.95
C VAL A 165 -6.37 -19.48 6.08
N ASP A 166 -6.14 -20.73 5.71
CA ASP A 166 -6.01 -21.84 6.64
C ASP A 166 -4.53 -22.20 6.82
N PHE A 167 -4.13 -22.43 8.06
CA PHE A 167 -2.83 -22.96 8.43
C PHE A 167 -3.01 -24.33 9.09
N THR A 168 -2.00 -25.18 8.98
CA THR A 168 -2.00 -26.49 9.64
C THR A 168 -1.88 -26.32 11.16
N GLU A 169 -2.39 -27.30 11.92
CA GLU A 169 -2.25 -27.31 13.38
C GLU A 169 -0.78 -27.28 13.83
N GLU A 170 0.12 -27.88 13.03
CA GLU A 170 1.56 -27.87 13.30
C GLU A 170 2.16 -26.47 13.15
N GLU A 171 1.78 -25.72 12.12
CA GLU A 171 2.23 -24.33 11.90
C GLU A 171 1.75 -23.41 13.04
N ILE A 172 0.48 -23.52 13.42
CA ILE A 172 -0.10 -22.73 14.53
C ILE A 172 0.59 -23.09 15.85
N SER A 173 0.80 -24.38 16.11
CA SER A 173 1.49 -24.87 17.32
C SER A 173 2.95 -24.41 17.39
N ASN A 174 3.67 -24.45 16.28
CA ASN A 174 5.05 -23.97 16.19
C ASN A 174 5.13 -22.46 16.39
N MET A 175 4.24 -21.69 15.75
CA MET A 175 4.18 -20.25 15.93
C MET A 175 3.85 -19.86 17.38
N ARG A 176 2.89 -20.57 18.02
CA ARG A 176 2.57 -20.36 19.44
C ARG A 176 3.79 -20.54 20.34
N LYS A 177 4.54 -21.63 20.16
CA LYS A 177 5.77 -21.90 20.92
C LYS A 177 6.84 -20.84 20.68
N GLU A 178 6.99 -20.35 19.45
CA GLU A 178 7.91 -19.27 19.15
C GLU A 178 7.50 -17.99 19.89
N LEU A 179 6.23 -17.56 19.79
CA LEU A 179 5.72 -16.37 20.49
C LEU A 179 5.89 -16.45 22.02
N GLU A 180 5.69 -17.62 22.61
CA GLU A 180 5.88 -17.85 24.06
C GLU A 180 7.35 -17.70 24.49
N LYS A 181 8.32 -18.16 23.70
CA LYS A 181 9.75 -18.09 24.05
C LYS A 181 10.24 -16.66 24.24
N TYR A 182 9.72 -15.72 23.45
CA TYR A 182 10.17 -14.33 23.49
C TYR A 182 9.39 -13.49 24.51
N GLY A 183 8.25 -13.97 25.02
CA GLY A 183 7.42 -13.21 25.96
C GLY A 183 6.94 -11.86 25.40
N ILE A 184 6.88 -11.72 24.07
CA ILE A 184 6.58 -10.46 23.39
C ILE A 184 5.08 -10.19 23.49
N GLN A 185 4.73 -8.98 23.93
CA GLN A 185 3.36 -8.49 23.80
C GLN A 185 3.06 -8.23 22.33
N MET A 186 2.03 -8.90 21.81
CA MET A 186 1.63 -8.74 20.41
C MET A 186 1.24 -7.28 20.13
N PRO A 187 1.80 -6.66 19.07
CA PRO A 187 1.38 -5.33 18.65
C PRO A 187 -0.10 -5.31 18.25
N ALA A 188 -0.79 -4.21 18.51
CA ALA A 188 -2.20 -4.08 18.14
C ALA A 188 -2.34 -3.73 16.65
N PHE A 189 -2.28 -4.74 15.77
CA PHE A 189 -2.41 -4.58 14.31
C PHE A 189 -3.72 -3.87 13.90
N SER A 190 -4.83 -4.18 14.57
CA SER A 190 -6.12 -3.53 14.35
C SER A 190 -6.15 -2.03 14.69
N LYS A 191 -5.20 -1.55 15.51
CA LYS A 191 -5.11 -0.14 15.91
C LYS A 191 -4.12 0.68 15.08
N ILE A 192 -3.41 0.07 14.13
CA ILE A 192 -2.41 0.75 13.29
C ILE A 192 -3.03 1.97 12.61
N GLY A 193 -4.21 1.84 12.02
CA GLY A 193 -4.87 2.95 11.32
C GLY A 193 -5.16 4.15 12.23
N GLY A 194 -5.64 3.89 13.45
CA GLY A 194 -5.92 4.92 14.45
C GLY A 194 -4.65 5.59 14.99
N ILE A 195 -3.62 4.80 15.30
CA ILE A 195 -2.33 5.33 15.78
C ILE A 195 -1.64 6.13 14.66
N LEU A 196 -1.68 5.63 13.44
CA LEU A 196 -1.08 6.32 12.30
C LEU A 196 -1.82 7.64 12.02
N ALA A 197 -3.15 7.66 12.16
CA ALA A 197 -3.92 8.91 12.09
C ALA A 197 -3.54 9.87 13.22
N SER A 198 -3.42 9.40 14.46
CA SER A 198 -3.08 10.24 15.62
C SER A 198 -1.62 10.73 15.65
N GLU A 199 -0.70 10.02 14.99
CA GLU A 199 0.72 10.42 14.94
C GLU A 199 1.02 11.31 13.72
N LEU A 200 0.23 11.17 12.66
CA LEU A 200 0.26 12.08 11.50
C LEU A 200 -0.65 13.30 11.70
N SER A 201 -1.46 13.34 12.76
CA SER A 201 -2.36 14.45 13.09
C SER A 201 -1.61 15.66 13.67
N VAL A 202 -0.63 16.15 12.91
CA VAL A 202 -0.45 17.59 12.85
C VAL A 202 -1.72 18.15 12.20
N ASP A 203 -2.69 18.39 13.09
CA ASP A 203 -4.02 18.96 12.90
C ASP A 203 -5.02 18.11 12.09
N GLU A 204 -5.47 16.99 12.66
CA GLU A 204 -6.59 16.17 12.13
C GLU A 204 -7.85 17.02 11.91
N ALA A 205 -8.10 18.02 12.75
CA ALA A 205 -9.19 18.97 12.54
C ALA A 205 -8.98 19.83 11.29
N ALA A 206 -7.74 20.29 11.03
CA ALA A 206 -7.43 20.99 9.79
C ALA A 206 -7.49 20.10 8.54
N LEU A 207 -7.10 18.82 8.65
CA LEU A 207 -7.27 17.85 7.57
C LEU A 207 -8.76 17.62 7.27
N HIS A 208 -9.57 17.39 8.30
CA HIS A 208 -11.02 17.23 8.15
C HIS A 208 -11.65 18.50 7.55
N ALA A 209 -11.29 19.68 8.04
CA ALA A 209 -11.75 20.95 7.49
C ALA A 209 -11.34 21.15 6.03
N ALA A 210 -10.12 20.74 5.66
CA ALA A 210 -9.65 20.81 4.28
C ALA A 210 -10.44 19.86 3.36
N VAL A 211 -10.71 18.64 3.80
CA VAL A 211 -11.52 17.65 3.04
C VAL A 211 -12.96 18.14 2.87
N ILE A 212 -13.56 18.70 3.92
CA ILE A 212 -14.90 19.31 3.84
C ILE A 212 -14.89 20.46 2.83
N ALA A 213 -13.91 21.37 2.91
CA ALA A 213 -13.78 22.49 1.98
C ALA A 213 -13.60 22.04 0.52
N ILE A 214 -12.88 20.94 0.27
CA ILE A 214 -12.77 20.34 -1.07
C ILE A 214 -14.13 19.84 -1.55
N ASN A 215 -14.86 19.09 -0.72
CA ASN A 215 -16.18 18.59 -1.07
C ASN A 215 -17.18 19.71 -1.37
N GLU A 216 -17.16 20.80 -0.60
CA GLU A 216 -17.97 21.99 -0.86
C GLU A 216 -17.58 22.70 -2.16
N ALA A 217 -16.27 22.79 -2.46
CA ALA A 217 -15.80 23.38 -3.71
C ALA A 217 -16.25 22.56 -4.93
N ILE A 218 -16.19 21.22 -4.83
CA ILE A 218 -16.67 20.31 -5.87
C ILE A 218 -18.16 20.55 -6.15
N GLU A 219 -18.99 20.71 -5.12
CA GLU A 219 -20.42 20.99 -5.26
C GLU A 219 -20.72 22.34 -5.93
N LYS A 220 -19.90 23.36 -5.64
CA LYS A 220 -20.01 24.68 -6.29
C LYS A 220 -19.71 24.62 -7.79
N GLY A 221 -18.98 23.60 -8.24
CA GLY A 221 -18.71 23.35 -9.66
C GLY A 221 -17.72 24.33 -10.30
N VAL A 222 -16.99 25.11 -9.49
CA VAL A 222 -16.01 26.08 -9.99
C VAL A 222 -14.62 25.45 -9.93
N ALA A 223 -14.09 25.07 -11.10
CA ALA A 223 -12.82 24.35 -11.22
C ALA A 223 -11.64 25.03 -10.50
N ASP A 224 -11.50 26.35 -10.63
CA ASP A 224 -10.43 27.10 -9.97
C ASP A 224 -10.52 27.07 -8.43
N GLN A 225 -11.75 27.08 -7.90
CA GLN A 225 -11.98 26.97 -6.45
C GLN A 225 -11.66 25.56 -5.96
N THR A 226 -12.07 24.54 -6.71
CA THR A 226 -11.72 23.14 -6.42
C THR A 226 -10.21 22.94 -6.46
N LEU A 227 -9.51 23.48 -7.45
CA LEU A 227 -8.05 23.42 -7.48
C LEU A 227 -7.42 24.12 -6.27
N THR A 228 -7.94 25.29 -5.88
CA THR A 228 -7.46 26.03 -4.71
C THR A 228 -7.60 25.21 -3.43
N THR A 229 -8.71 24.50 -3.24
CA THR A 229 -8.92 23.66 -2.06
C THR A 229 -8.11 22.36 -2.11
N LEU A 230 -7.91 21.77 -3.28
CA LEU A 230 -7.03 20.61 -3.48
C LEU A 230 -5.57 20.93 -3.16
N ARG A 231 -5.13 22.16 -3.41
CA ARG A 231 -3.78 22.65 -3.07
C ARG A 231 -3.59 23.02 -1.60
N ASN A 232 -4.64 22.91 -0.77
CA ASN A 232 -4.52 23.20 0.65
C ASN A 232 -3.52 22.22 1.29
N PRO A 233 -2.42 22.69 1.91
CA PRO A 233 -1.41 21.81 2.51
C PRO A 233 -2.00 20.93 3.61
N ASN A 234 -3.06 21.38 4.29
CA ASN A 234 -3.73 20.60 5.32
C ASN A 234 -4.51 19.41 4.73
N ALA A 235 -4.82 19.42 3.43
CA ALA A 235 -5.45 18.28 2.76
C ALA A 235 -4.49 17.10 2.55
N MET A 236 -3.18 17.32 2.70
CA MET A 236 -2.13 16.31 2.54
C MET A 236 -2.23 15.57 1.19
N LEU A 237 -2.63 16.28 0.14
CA LEU A 237 -2.76 15.76 -1.21
C LEU A 237 -1.43 15.91 -1.97
N MET A 238 -1.06 14.86 -2.70
CA MET A 238 0.17 14.77 -3.48
C MET A 238 -0.13 14.84 -4.97
N ASN A 239 0.82 15.37 -5.74
CA ASN A 239 0.79 15.43 -7.20
C ASN A 239 -0.41 16.22 -7.77
N VAL A 240 -0.92 17.24 -7.08
CA VAL A 240 -1.93 18.14 -7.66
C VAL A 240 -1.28 18.97 -8.77
N ASP A 241 -1.76 18.82 -10.00
CA ASP A 241 -1.31 19.54 -11.20
C ASP A 241 -2.19 20.78 -11.43
N GLU A 242 -1.59 21.96 -11.54
CA GLU A 242 -2.31 23.23 -11.68
C GLU A 242 -3.05 23.34 -13.02
N ASP A 243 -2.57 22.61 -14.03
CA ASP A 243 -3.13 22.66 -15.38
C ASP A 243 -4.39 21.78 -15.53
N LEU A 244 -4.74 20.98 -14.52
CA LEU A 244 -5.81 19.96 -14.58
C LEU A 244 -7.07 20.31 -13.77
N ALA A 245 -7.29 21.61 -13.52
CA ALA A 245 -8.40 22.08 -12.69
C ALA A 245 -9.77 21.56 -13.18
N GLN A 246 -10.00 21.59 -14.49
CA GLN A 246 -11.28 21.20 -15.11
C GLN A 246 -11.50 19.69 -15.02
N GLU A 247 -10.44 18.92 -15.26
CA GLU A 247 -10.43 17.46 -15.21
C GLU A 247 -10.70 16.99 -13.78
N TYR A 248 -10.00 17.56 -12.78
CA TYR A 248 -10.25 17.25 -11.36
C TYR A 248 -11.69 17.57 -10.96
N GLN A 249 -12.20 18.75 -11.30
CA GLN A 249 -13.57 19.14 -10.98
C GLN A 249 -14.59 18.16 -11.56
N LYS A 250 -14.40 17.72 -12.80
CA LYS A 250 -15.32 16.79 -13.47
C LYS A 250 -15.31 15.42 -12.81
N GLU A 251 -14.15 14.78 -12.66
CA GLU A 251 -14.06 13.42 -12.11
C GLU A 251 -14.43 13.37 -10.64
N LEU A 252 -14.01 14.35 -9.83
CA LEU A 252 -14.35 14.39 -8.40
C LEU A 252 -15.86 14.56 -8.19
N LEU A 253 -16.53 15.36 -9.04
CA LEU A 253 -17.98 15.47 -9.02
C LEU A 253 -18.66 14.14 -9.40
N GLU A 254 -18.18 13.45 -10.43
CA GLU A 254 -18.68 12.13 -10.81
C GLU A 254 -18.42 11.07 -9.72
N ALA A 255 -17.25 11.10 -9.08
CA ALA A 255 -16.91 10.22 -7.97
C ALA A 255 -17.82 10.45 -6.75
N LYS A 256 -18.08 11.72 -6.42
CA LYS A 256 -19.00 12.09 -5.34
C LYS A 256 -20.42 11.61 -5.63
N ARG A 257 -20.94 11.85 -6.84
CA ARG A 257 -22.27 11.34 -7.24
C ARG A 257 -22.40 9.82 -7.13
N ARG A 258 -21.38 9.08 -7.57
CA ARG A 258 -21.35 7.61 -7.42
C ARG A 258 -21.38 7.19 -5.95
N LYS A 259 -20.67 7.92 -5.08
CA LYS A 259 -20.65 7.63 -3.65
C LYS A 259 -22.01 7.90 -2.99
N GLU A 260 -22.61 9.04 -3.28
CA GLU A 260 -23.96 9.40 -2.81
C GLU A 260 -25.02 8.39 -3.26
N GLU A 261 -24.97 7.95 -4.53
CA GLU A 261 -25.87 6.93 -5.06
C GLU A 261 -25.71 5.58 -4.33
N ASN A 262 -24.47 5.14 -4.11
CA ASN A 262 -24.18 3.92 -3.38
C ASN A 262 -24.64 3.99 -1.91
N ALA A 263 -24.46 5.14 -1.25
CA ALA A 263 -24.93 5.37 0.12
C ALA A 263 -26.47 5.28 0.19
N ARG A 264 -27.18 5.88 -0.77
CA ARG A 264 -28.66 5.81 -0.85
C ARG A 264 -29.18 4.38 -1.03
N LEU A 265 -28.51 3.56 -1.86
CA LEU A 265 -28.89 2.16 -2.07
C LEU A 265 -28.66 1.30 -0.82
N LYS A 266 -27.65 1.63 -0.02
CA LYS A 266 -27.29 0.90 1.21
C LYS A 266 -28.18 1.27 2.40
N ASN A 267 -28.65 2.52 2.46
CA ASN A 267 -29.37 3.09 3.61
C ASN A 267 -30.89 3.21 3.42
N GLY A 268 -31.49 2.41 2.52
CA GLY A 268 -32.93 2.48 2.19
C GLY A 268 -33.92 2.28 3.36
N SER A 269 -33.43 1.99 4.57
CA SER A 269 -34.21 1.73 5.80
C SER A 269 -33.78 2.59 7.02
N ILE A 270 -32.87 3.56 6.86
CA ILE A 270 -32.31 4.39 7.94
C ILE A 270 -32.83 5.83 7.81
N SER A 271 -33.11 6.51 8.93
CA SER A 271 -33.61 7.89 8.94
C SER A 271 -32.56 8.90 8.42
N GLU A 272 -33.00 10.05 7.89
CA GLU A 272 -32.09 11.13 7.43
C GLU A 272 -31.14 11.63 8.52
N GLU A 273 -31.56 11.51 9.79
CA GLU A 273 -30.85 11.99 10.97
C GLU A 273 -29.74 11.04 11.44
N GLU A 274 -29.71 9.80 10.94
CA GLU A 274 -28.73 8.76 11.28
C GLU A 274 -27.68 8.53 10.16
N ARG A 275 -27.75 9.29 9.06
CA ARG A 275 -26.76 9.19 7.98
C ARG A 275 -25.43 9.77 8.43
N ASP A 276 -24.38 8.97 8.39
CA ASP A 276 -23.03 9.42 8.64
C ASP A 276 -22.59 10.37 7.50
N VAL A 277 -22.24 11.61 7.85
CA VAL A 277 -21.77 12.64 6.90
C VAL A 277 -20.57 12.14 6.07
N TYR A 278 -19.79 11.20 6.60
CA TYR A 278 -18.67 10.59 5.87
C TYR A 278 -19.07 9.56 4.80
N GLU A 279 -20.32 9.08 4.81
CA GLU A 279 -20.84 8.20 3.75
C GLU A 279 -21.19 8.96 2.47
N GLU A 280 -21.50 10.26 2.55
CA GLU A 280 -21.86 11.09 1.38
C GLU A 280 -20.68 11.93 0.85
N LEU A 281 -19.74 12.33 1.72
CA LEU A 281 -18.55 13.10 1.32
C LEU A 281 -17.41 12.21 0.83
N LEU A 282 -16.63 12.68 -0.16
CA LEU A 282 -15.37 12.02 -0.51
C LEU A 282 -14.36 12.17 0.62
N THR A 283 -13.71 11.06 0.98
CA THR A 283 -12.59 11.01 1.92
C THR A 283 -11.31 11.50 1.26
N GLN A 284 -10.30 11.87 2.06
CA GLN A 284 -8.98 12.26 1.55
C GLN A 284 -8.37 11.19 0.62
N ALA A 285 -8.51 9.90 0.97
CA ALA A 285 -7.98 8.80 0.18
C ALA A 285 -8.69 8.65 -1.18
N GLU A 286 -10.01 8.82 -1.21
CA GLU A 286 -10.79 8.82 -2.45
C GLU A 286 -10.40 10.01 -3.34
N ILE A 287 -10.22 11.20 -2.76
CA ILE A 287 -9.77 12.39 -3.49
C ILE A 287 -8.38 12.15 -4.09
N GLN A 288 -7.42 11.67 -3.30
CA GLN A 288 -6.06 11.34 -3.76
C GLN A 288 -6.07 10.29 -4.89
N GLY A 289 -6.90 9.25 -4.75
CA GLY A 289 -7.06 8.21 -5.76
C GLY A 289 -7.56 8.76 -7.11
N ASN A 290 -8.54 9.67 -7.08
CA ASN A 290 -9.06 10.30 -8.30
C ASN A 290 -8.04 11.27 -8.94
N ILE A 291 -7.27 12.03 -8.15
CA ILE A 291 -6.17 12.86 -8.65
C ILE A 291 -5.15 12.01 -9.40
N ASN A 292 -4.69 10.91 -8.78
CA ASN A 292 -3.72 10.01 -9.39
C ASN A 292 -4.26 9.40 -10.69
N LYS A 293 -5.52 8.96 -10.69
CA LYS A 293 -6.20 8.42 -11.88
C LYS A 293 -6.19 9.42 -13.03
N ILE A 294 -6.57 10.68 -12.77
CA ILE A 294 -6.58 11.74 -13.79
C ILE A 294 -5.17 12.01 -14.29
N ASN A 295 -4.21 12.17 -13.39
CA ASN A 295 -2.85 12.52 -13.77
C ASN A 295 -2.23 11.45 -14.68
N ILE A 296 -2.45 10.18 -14.35
CA ILE A 296 -2.02 9.05 -15.18
C ILE A 296 -2.75 9.11 -16.53
N HIS A 297 -4.07 9.30 -16.51
CA HIS A 297 -4.86 9.34 -17.74
C HIS A 297 -4.40 10.46 -18.69
N VAL A 298 -4.26 11.68 -18.20
CA VAL A 298 -3.81 12.83 -19.00
C VAL A 298 -2.38 12.63 -19.50
N ALA A 299 -1.48 12.11 -18.66
CA ALA A 299 -0.12 11.80 -19.09
C ALA A 299 -0.09 10.75 -20.21
N LEU A 300 -0.92 9.70 -20.12
CA LEU A 300 -1.03 8.68 -21.16
C LEU A 300 -1.66 9.23 -22.44
N VAL A 301 -2.67 10.11 -22.34
CA VAL A 301 -3.26 10.79 -23.50
C VAL A 301 -2.19 11.64 -24.20
N GLN A 302 -1.44 12.45 -23.45
CA GLN A 302 -0.35 13.25 -23.99
C GLN A 302 0.70 12.40 -24.71
N VAL A 303 1.13 11.28 -24.11
CA VAL A 303 2.07 10.35 -24.73
C VAL A 303 1.49 9.76 -26.04
N ASN A 304 0.23 9.32 -26.02
CA ASN A 304 -0.41 8.75 -27.19
C ASN A 304 -0.59 9.76 -28.33
N GLU A 305 -0.98 11.00 -28.03
CA GLU A 305 -1.10 12.06 -29.02
C GLU A 305 0.26 12.46 -29.61
N ALA A 306 1.31 12.48 -28.77
CA ALA A 306 2.66 12.75 -29.24
C ALA A 306 3.16 11.68 -30.20
N ILE A 307 2.84 10.39 -29.94
CA ILE A 307 3.13 9.29 -30.87
C ILE A 307 2.40 9.51 -32.20
N ASP A 308 1.11 9.84 -32.16
CA ASP A 308 0.30 10.07 -33.38
C ASP A 308 0.81 11.24 -34.21
N ARG A 309 1.29 12.29 -33.55
CA ARG A 309 1.83 13.50 -34.19
C ARG A 309 3.31 13.40 -34.55
N GLN A 310 3.97 12.29 -34.21
CA GLN A 310 5.42 12.12 -34.33
C GLN A 310 6.20 13.25 -33.64
N ASP A 311 5.71 13.71 -32.48
CA ASP A 311 6.27 14.83 -31.72
C ASP A 311 7.15 14.33 -30.57
N GLU A 312 8.46 14.30 -30.80
CA GLU A 312 9.46 13.89 -29.80
C GLU A 312 9.45 14.77 -28.55
N VAL A 313 9.20 16.07 -28.68
CA VAL A 313 9.28 17.01 -27.55
C VAL A 313 8.10 16.80 -26.61
N THR A 314 6.89 16.72 -27.17
CA THR A 314 5.69 16.45 -26.39
C THR A 314 5.72 15.03 -25.80
N LEU A 315 6.28 14.06 -26.53
CA LEU A 315 6.47 12.69 -26.02
C LEU A 315 7.35 12.69 -24.77
N MET A 316 8.52 13.33 -24.86
CA MET A 316 9.45 13.38 -23.72
C MET A 316 8.85 14.13 -22.54
N THR A 317 8.07 15.18 -22.78
CA THR A 317 7.35 15.90 -21.71
C THR A 317 6.34 14.97 -21.03
N GLY A 318 5.59 14.19 -21.79
CA GLY A 318 4.63 13.21 -21.28
C GLY A 318 5.30 12.08 -20.49
N LEU A 319 6.36 11.47 -21.04
CA LEU A 319 7.11 10.38 -20.39
C LEU A 319 7.78 10.81 -19.07
N ASN A 320 8.14 12.09 -18.94
CA ASN A 320 8.71 12.64 -17.71
C ASN A 320 7.68 13.12 -16.70
N ARG A 321 6.36 13.00 -16.98
CA ARG A 321 5.33 13.36 -15.99
C ARG A 321 5.46 12.46 -14.75
N PRO A 322 5.55 13.02 -13.53
CA PRO A 322 5.71 12.24 -12.30
C PRO A 322 4.64 11.15 -12.11
N ALA A 323 3.43 11.39 -12.63
CA ALA A 323 2.30 10.49 -12.54
C ALA A 323 2.54 9.10 -13.16
N LEU A 324 3.37 9.01 -14.21
CA LEU A 324 3.67 7.72 -14.85
C LEU A 324 4.70 6.90 -14.07
N SER A 325 5.34 7.48 -13.06
CA SER A 325 6.35 6.82 -12.22
C SER A 325 7.47 6.12 -13.02
N LEU A 326 7.74 6.59 -14.23
CA LEU A 326 8.82 6.08 -15.07
C LEU A 326 10.17 6.54 -14.53
N SER A 327 11.16 5.65 -14.54
CA SER A 327 12.53 5.95 -14.14
C SER A 327 13.50 5.68 -15.28
N GLY A 328 14.56 6.48 -15.39
CA GLY A 328 15.58 6.29 -16.43
C GLY A 328 15.16 6.73 -17.83
N VAL A 329 14.18 7.62 -17.96
CA VAL A 329 13.83 8.25 -19.24
C VAL A 329 14.97 9.20 -19.64
N LEU A 330 15.67 8.89 -20.74
CA LEU A 330 16.84 9.66 -21.21
C LEU A 330 16.46 10.55 -22.39
N GLN A 331 16.68 11.85 -22.27
CA GLN A 331 16.38 12.82 -23.34
C GLN A 331 17.08 12.50 -24.66
N GLN A 332 18.27 11.90 -24.61
CA GLN A 332 19.05 11.55 -25.81
C GLN A 332 18.40 10.43 -26.65
N ASN A 333 17.47 9.68 -26.06
CA ASN A 333 16.83 8.53 -26.71
C ASN A 333 15.41 8.86 -27.22
N SER A 334 15.04 10.14 -27.33
CA SER A 334 13.68 10.58 -27.70
C SER A 334 13.18 9.96 -29.00
N SER A 335 14.00 10.00 -30.05
CA SER A 335 13.67 9.45 -31.37
C SER A 335 13.51 7.92 -31.34
N TRP A 336 14.34 7.24 -30.54
CA TRP A 336 14.24 5.79 -30.36
C TRP A 336 12.98 5.41 -29.59
N TYR A 337 12.65 6.13 -28.50
CA TYR A 337 11.41 5.92 -27.76
C TYR A 337 10.18 6.12 -28.65
N LEU A 338 10.17 7.18 -29.46
CA LEU A 338 9.07 7.47 -30.37
C LEU A 338 8.86 6.32 -31.37
N ALA A 339 9.93 5.87 -32.03
CA ALA A 339 9.85 4.77 -32.99
C ALA A 339 9.31 3.49 -32.34
N GLN A 340 9.88 3.08 -31.21
CA GLN A 340 9.45 1.86 -30.51
C GLN A 340 8.01 1.93 -30.01
N LEU A 341 7.59 3.08 -29.46
CA LEU A 341 6.22 3.25 -28.98
C LEU A 341 5.21 3.30 -30.14
N CYS A 342 5.60 3.84 -31.30
CA CYS A 342 4.81 3.80 -32.53
C CYS A 342 4.61 2.34 -32.99
N ASP A 343 5.70 1.58 -33.11
CA ASP A 343 5.66 0.16 -33.49
C ASP A 343 4.77 -0.65 -32.52
N CYS A 344 4.92 -0.43 -31.21
CA CYS A 344 4.10 -1.09 -30.20
C CYS A 344 2.60 -0.73 -30.32
N LYS A 345 2.28 0.53 -30.61
CA LYS A 345 0.89 0.99 -30.77
C LYS A 345 0.24 0.33 -32.00
N GLU A 346 0.95 0.27 -33.12
CA GLU A 346 0.49 -0.38 -34.35
C GLU A 346 0.21 -1.87 -34.16
N GLN A 347 1.16 -2.59 -33.54
CA GLN A 347 0.98 -4.01 -33.23
C GLN A 347 -0.24 -4.26 -32.35
N ARG A 348 -0.47 -3.39 -31.34
CA ARG A 348 -1.63 -3.51 -30.47
C ARG A 348 -2.96 -3.30 -31.20
N MET A 349 -3.02 -2.34 -32.14
CA MET A 349 -4.22 -2.11 -32.93
C MET A 349 -4.54 -3.31 -33.83
N GLN A 350 -3.53 -3.90 -34.48
CA GLN A 350 -3.71 -5.10 -35.31
C GLN A 350 -4.25 -6.30 -34.50
N VAL A 351 -3.79 -6.49 -33.27
CA VAL A 351 -4.28 -7.54 -32.37
C VAL A 351 -5.74 -7.29 -31.95
N ILE A 352 -6.14 -6.04 -31.74
CA ILE A 352 -7.53 -5.70 -31.40
C ILE A 352 -8.45 -5.94 -32.59
N GLU A 353 -8.06 -5.53 -33.80
CA GLU A 353 -8.83 -5.78 -35.02
C GLU A 353 -9.01 -7.28 -35.29
N TRP A 354 -7.99 -8.11 -35.05
CA TRP A 354 -8.08 -9.56 -35.18
C TRP A 354 -9.01 -10.23 -34.17
N ASN A 355 -9.18 -9.65 -32.98
CA ASN A 355 -10.04 -10.21 -31.92
C ASN A 355 -11.51 -9.79 -32.05
N VAL A 356 -11.82 -8.84 -32.94
CA VAL A 356 -13.18 -8.33 -33.19
C VAL A 356 -13.76 -8.89 -34.51
N CYS A 357 -12.93 -9.45 -35.38
CA CYS A 357 -13.33 -10.31 -36.51
C CYS A 357 -13.48 -11.77 -36.07
#